data_AF-A0A662N4I8-F1
#
_entry.id   AF-A0A662N4I8-F1
#
_cell.length_a   1.000
_cell.length_b   1.000
_cell.length_c   1.000
_cell.angle_alpha   90.00
_cell.angle_beta   90.00
_cell.angle_gamma   90.00
#
_symmetry.space_group_name_H-M   'P 1'
#
loop_
_entity.id
_entity.type
_entity.pdbx_description
1 polymer ?
#
loop_
_entity_poly.entity_id
_entity_poly.type
_entity_poly.pdbx_seq_one_letter_code
_entity_poly.pdbx_strand_id
1 'polypeptide(L)'
;MLKLIENAIERTSAEASVPVEVQAPASDIDEELKRILEQVQAKIYVIGVGGAGCNTVNRMMEVGVQGAKIIGVNTDAQDLLKIKAHRKILIGKELTRGLGAGNNPKVGEEAAKESERDIRDALEGADM
;
A
#
# COMPACT_ATOMS: atom_id res chain seq x y z
N MET A 1 -19.76 47.35 21.06
CA MET A 1 -18.59 46.51 20.70
C MET A 1 -18.99 45.17 20.07
N LEU A 2 -20.05 44.50 20.54
CA LEU A 2 -20.50 43.21 19.98
C LEU A 2 -21.05 43.28 18.53
N LYS A 3 -21.70 44.39 18.13
CA LYS A 3 -22.21 44.58 16.75
C LYS A 3 -21.12 44.73 15.67
N LEU A 4 -19.86 44.98 16.05
CA LEU A 4 -18.74 45.03 15.10
C LEU A 4 -18.23 43.63 14.75
N ILE A 5 -18.39 42.67 15.67
CA ILE A 5 -17.91 41.30 15.54
C ILE A 5 -18.92 40.46 14.76
N GLU A 6 -20.22 40.63 15.00
CA GLU A 6 -21.28 39.96 14.19
C GLU A 6 -21.20 40.34 12.71
N ASN A 7 -21.02 41.63 12.40
CA ASN A 7 -20.87 42.10 11.02
C ASN A 7 -19.55 41.66 10.35
N ALA A 8 -18.53 41.27 11.12
CA ALA A 8 -17.28 40.72 10.58
C ALA A 8 -17.42 39.23 10.24
N ILE A 9 -18.22 38.48 11.00
CA ILE A 9 -18.50 37.07 10.76
C ILE A 9 -19.41 36.90 9.53
N GLU A 10 -20.44 37.73 9.37
CA GLU A 10 -21.33 37.68 8.19
C GLU A 10 -20.63 38.04 6.87
N ARG A 11 -19.58 38.87 6.91
CA ARG A 11 -18.79 39.23 5.71
C ARG A 11 -17.71 38.23 5.34
N THR A 12 -17.38 37.27 6.22
CA THR A 12 -16.42 36.20 5.92
C THR A 12 -17.09 34.97 5.29
N SER A 13 -18.41 34.84 5.40
CA SER A 13 -19.20 33.81 4.69
C SER A 13 -19.55 34.16 3.24
N ALA A 14 -19.11 35.32 2.75
CA ALA A 14 -19.43 35.82 1.41
C ALA A 14 -18.15 36.16 0.63
N GLU A 15 -17.23 35.21 0.49
CA GLU A 15 -16.29 35.08 -0.63
C GLU A 15 -15.42 33.82 -0.47
N ALA A 16 -16.03 32.67 -0.77
CA ALA A 16 -15.34 31.57 -1.43
C ALA A 16 -16.38 30.91 -2.33
N SER A 17 -16.70 31.59 -3.43
CA SER A 17 -17.29 30.96 -4.60
C SER A 17 -16.35 29.85 -5.05
N VAL A 18 -16.59 28.62 -4.59
CA VAL A 18 -16.08 27.45 -5.32
C VAL A 18 -16.84 27.46 -6.64
N PRO A 19 -16.18 27.69 -7.78
CA PRO A 19 -16.85 27.69 -9.06
C PRO A 19 -17.26 26.25 -9.35
N VAL A 20 -18.57 26.03 -9.46
CA VAL A 20 -19.25 25.01 -10.25
C VAL A 20 -18.58 23.62 -10.21
N GLU A 21 -19.09 22.71 -9.39
CA GLU A 21 -19.09 21.30 -9.79
C GLU A 21 -19.89 21.20 -11.10
N VAL A 22 -19.20 21.41 -12.21
CA VAL A 22 -19.64 20.90 -13.49
C VAL A 22 -19.42 19.40 -13.35
N GLN A 23 -20.39 18.69 -12.78
CA GLN A 23 -20.61 17.32 -13.19
C GLN A 23 -21.04 17.39 -14.66
N ALA A 24 -20.04 17.60 -15.53
CA ALA A 24 -20.17 17.20 -16.91
C ALA A 24 -20.40 15.69 -16.83
N PRO A 25 -21.46 15.16 -17.47
CA PRO A 25 -21.51 13.72 -17.67
C PRO A 25 -20.16 13.36 -18.29
N ALA A 26 -19.44 12.40 -17.70
CA ALA A 26 -18.23 11.89 -18.32
C ALA A 26 -18.59 11.63 -19.78
N SER A 27 -17.94 12.32 -20.71
CA SER A 27 -18.20 12.03 -22.11
C SER A 27 -17.89 10.56 -22.31
N ASP A 28 -18.60 9.85 -23.19
CA ASP A 28 -18.32 8.42 -23.46
C ASP A 28 -16.81 8.19 -23.74
N ILE A 29 -16.15 9.23 -24.26
CA ILE A 29 -14.71 9.33 -24.48
C ILE A 29 -13.90 9.33 -23.17
N ASP A 30 -14.28 10.08 -22.13
CA ASP A 30 -13.56 10.11 -20.85
C ASP A 30 -13.58 8.76 -20.13
N GLU A 31 -14.68 8.02 -20.23
CA GLU A 31 -14.77 6.65 -19.71
C GLU A 31 -13.90 5.69 -20.52
N GLU A 32 -13.90 5.81 -21.85
CA GLU A 32 -13.07 5.00 -22.74
C GLU A 32 -11.57 5.24 -22.46
N LEU A 33 -11.16 6.52 -22.33
CA LEU A 33 -9.79 6.89 -22.00
C LEU A 33 -9.34 6.32 -20.65
N LYS A 34 -10.20 6.36 -19.62
CA LYS A 34 -9.90 5.76 -18.31
C LYS A 34 -9.69 4.25 -18.41
N ARG A 35 -10.54 3.53 -19.13
CA ARG A 35 -10.39 2.07 -19.32
C ARG A 35 -9.09 1.71 -20.04
N ILE A 36 -8.71 2.48 -21.05
CA ILE A 36 -7.44 2.29 -21.76
C ILE A 36 -6.26 2.52 -20.81
N LEU A 37 -6.29 3.60 -20.01
CA LEU A 37 -5.23 3.89 -19.05
C LEU A 37 -5.11 2.80 -17.97
N GLU A 38 -6.22 2.27 -17.45
CA GLU A 38 -6.22 1.16 -16.50
C GLU A 38 -5.63 -0.13 -17.08
N GLN A 39 -5.85 -0.40 -18.37
CA GLN A 39 -5.26 -1.57 -19.05
C GLN A 39 -3.76 -1.43 -19.32
N VAL A 40 -3.28 -0.20 -19.52
CA VAL A 40 -1.87 0.09 -19.82
C VAL A 40 -1.04 0.25 -18.55
N GLN A 41 -1.67 0.53 -17.40
CA GLN A 41 -0.96 0.72 -16.15
C GLN A 41 -0.31 -0.58 -15.66
N ALA A 42 1.02 -0.59 -15.60
CA ALA A 42 1.79 -1.71 -15.09
C ALA A 42 1.52 -1.95 -13.60
N LYS A 43 1.29 -3.21 -13.24
CA LYS A 43 1.07 -3.68 -11.88
C LYS A 43 2.43 -4.00 -11.24
N ILE A 44 2.99 -3.02 -10.54
CA ILE A 44 4.31 -3.12 -9.89
C ILE A 44 4.17 -3.63 -8.45
N TYR A 45 4.92 -4.67 -8.09
CA TYR A 45 4.89 -5.29 -6.77
C TYR A 45 6.26 -5.15 -6.10
N VAL A 46 6.31 -4.60 -4.90
CA VAL A 46 7.55 -4.45 -4.12
C VAL A 46 7.50 -5.34 -2.91
N ILE A 47 8.48 -6.23 -2.78
CA ILE A 47 8.52 -7.27 -1.76
C ILE A 47 9.69 -7.01 -0.81
N GLY A 48 9.39 -6.72 0.45
CA GLY A 48 10.38 -6.57 1.51
C GLY A 48 10.58 -7.90 2.24
N VAL A 49 11.74 -8.53 2.05
CA VAL A 49 12.06 -9.84 2.66
C VAL A 49 12.98 -9.67 3.89
N GLY A 50 12.65 -10.37 4.98
CA GLY A 50 13.40 -10.34 6.24
C GLY A 50 13.30 -8.99 6.96
N GLY A 51 14.03 -8.83 8.06
CA GLY A 51 13.93 -7.64 8.92
C GLY A 51 14.24 -6.32 8.18
N ALA A 52 15.36 -6.24 7.47
CA ALA A 52 15.74 -5.04 6.73
C ALA A 52 14.78 -4.74 5.57
N GLY A 53 14.40 -5.76 4.79
CA GLY A 53 13.43 -5.60 3.69
C GLY A 53 12.07 -5.15 4.20
N CYS A 54 11.58 -5.75 5.29
CA CYS A 54 10.34 -5.36 5.97
C CYS A 54 10.39 -3.91 6.47
N ASN A 55 11.52 -3.47 7.02
CA ASN A 55 11.70 -2.08 7.44
C ASN A 55 11.67 -1.11 6.25
N THR A 56 12.30 -1.46 5.12
CA THR A 56 12.27 -0.66 3.90
C THR A 56 10.84 -0.49 3.37
N VAL A 57 10.08 -1.58 3.24
CA VAL A 57 8.70 -1.48 2.76
C VAL A 57 7.76 -0.79 3.75
N ASN A 58 8.02 -0.93 5.06
CA ASN A 58 7.31 -0.15 6.08
C ASN A 58 7.50 1.35 5.83
N ARG A 59 8.75 1.78 5.58
CA ARG A 59 9.04 3.18 5.27
C ARG A 59 8.36 3.64 3.99
N MET A 60 8.32 2.80 2.95
CA MET A 60 7.59 3.10 1.70
C MET A 60 6.11 3.35 1.94
N MET A 61 5.48 2.56 2.82
CA MET A 61 4.09 2.77 3.21
C MET A 61 3.90 4.06 4.01
N GLU A 62 4.83 4.39 4.90
CA GLU A 62 4.76 5.61 5.71
C GLU A 62 4.94 6.90 4.90
N VAL A 63 5.80 6.90 3.86
CA VAL A 63 5.93 8.04 2.94
C VAL A 63 4.81 8.11 1.92
N GLY A 64 4.01 7.05 1.79
CA GLY A 64 2.90 6.99 0.83
C GLY A 64 3.35 6.76 -0.61
N VAL A 65 4.29 5.85 -0.86
CA VAL A 65 4.62 5.44 -2.23
C VAL A 65 3.37 4.92 -2.93
N GLN A 66 3.05 5.52 -4.09
CA GLN A 66 1.91 5.15 -4.92
C GLN A 66 2.34 4.32 -6.13
N GLY A 67 1.38 3.63 -6.76
CA GLY A 67 1.62 2.87 -7.99
C GLY A 67 2.31 1.51 -7.79
N ALA A 68 2.59 1.11 -6.54
CA ALA A 68 3.14 -0.20 -6.23
C ALA A 68 2.35 -0.91 -5.13
N LYS A 69 2.09 -2.21 -5.32
CA LYS A 69 1.58 -3.08 -4.25
C LYS A 69 2.76 -3.51 -3.38
N ILE A 70 2.61 -3.27 -2.09
CA ILE A 70 3.70 -3.46 -1.11
C ILE A 70 3.44 -4.72 -0.28
N ILE A 71 4.40 -5.64 -0.29
CA ILE A 71 4.30 -6.95 0.35
C ILE A 71 5.46 -7.11 1.34
N GLY A 72 5.15 -7.46 2.60
CA GLY A 72 6.15 -7.83 3.59
C GLY A 72 6.24 -9.36 3.74
N VAL A 73 7.45 -9.90 3.76
CA VAL A 73 7.70 -11.34 3.90
C VAL A 73 8.76 -11.56 4.99
N ASN A 74 8.43 -12.36 6.00
CA ASN A 74 9.39 -12.67 7.07
C ASN A 74 9.10 -14.03 7.71
N THR A 75 10.10 -14.63 8.33
CA THR A 75 9.97 -15.79 9.23
C THR A 75 9.64 -15.38 10.66
N ASP A 76 9.93 -14.13 11.04
CA ASP A 76 9.66 -13.60 12.38
C ASP A 76 8.28 -12.93 12.41
N ALA A 77 7.37 -13.50 13.20
CA ALA A 77 6.00 -13.02 13.32
C ALA A 77 5.91 -11.66 14.05
N GLN A 78 6.80 -11.41 15.02
CA GLN A 78 6.80 -10.16 15.77
C GLN A 78 7.21 -8.99 14.89
N ASP A 79 8.25 -9.17 14.09
CA ASP A 79 8.70 -8.13 13.17
C ASP A 79 7.70 -7.88 12.05
N LEU A 80 7.12 -8.94 11.49
CA LEU A 80 6.09 -8.82 10.47
C LEU A 80 4.81 -8.14 11.00
N LEU A 81 4.46 -8.37 12.27
CA LEU A 81 3.30 -7.73 12.90
C LEU A 81 3.45 -6.20 12.96
N LYS A 82 4.66 -5.70 13.27
CA LYS A 82 4.93 -4.26 13.48
C LYS A 82 4.85 -3.41 12.21
N ILE A 83 5.14 -3.98 11.04
CA ILE A 83 5.23 -3.20 9.79
C ILE A 83 3.86 -2.89 9.16
N LYS A 84 3.82 -1.89 8.30
CA LYS A 84 2.70 -1.62 7.37
C LYS A 84 3.02 -2.20 6.00
N ALA A 85 2.06 -2.88 5.40
CA ALA A 85 2.12 -3.40 4.03
C ALA A 85 0.70 -3.69 3.55
N HIS A 86 0.48 -3.72 2.24
CA HIS A 86 -0.80 -4.12 1.64
C HIS A 86 -1.07 -5.62 1.84
N ARG A 87 -0.01 -6.44 1.85
CA ARG A 87 -0.06 -7.87 2.18
C ARG A 87 1.15 -8.25 3.03
N LYS A 88 0.95 -9.20 3.95
CA LYS A 88 2.00 -9.76 4.82
C LYS A 88 2.01 -11.28 4.65
N ILE A 89 3.19 -11.88 4.57
CA ILE A 89 3.38 -13.32 4.43
C ILE A 89 4.36 -13.79 5.49
N LEU A 90 3.85 -14.57 6.44
CA LEU A 90 4.68 -15.30 7.39
C LEU A 90 5.11 -16.61 6.73
N ILE A 91 6.39 -16.74 6.41
CA ILE A 91 6.95 -17.93 5.76
C ILE A 91 7.54 -18.89 6.80
N GLY A 92 7.52 -20.19 6.50
CA GLY A 92 8.03 -21.23 7.41
C GLY A 92 7.26 -21.30 8.73
N LYS A 93 5.92 -21.31 8.66
CA LYS A 93 5.05 -21.36 9.85
C LYS A 93 5.29 -22.63 10.65
N GLU A 94 5.44 -23.77 9.96
CA GLU A 94 5.71 -25.05 10.62
C GLU A 94 7.18 -25.16 11.01
N LEU A 95 8.10 -24.77 10.10
CA LEU A 95 9.54 -24.86 10.34
C LEU A 95 10.04 -23.98 11.49
N THR A 96 9.60 -22.72 11.54
CA THR A 96 10.14 -21.71 12.47
C THR A 96 9.18 -21.39 13.61
N ARG A 97 7.89 -21.74 13.48
CA ARG A 97 6.81 -21.37 14.42
C ARG A 97 6.73 -19.86 14.66
N GLY A 98 7.13 -19.07 13.67
CA GLY A 98 7.14 -17.61 13.73
C GLY A 98 8.25 -16.99 14.58
N LEU A 99 9.25 -17.79 15.01
CA LEU A 99 10.37 -17.33 15.84
C LEU A 99 11.56 -16.78 15.03
N GLY A 100 11.47 -16.83 13.69
CA GLY A 100 12.53 -16.39 12.80
C GLY A 100 13.52 -17.48 12.40
N ALA A 101 14.30 -17.19 11.34
CA ALA A 101 15.32 -18.08 10.80
C ALA A 101 16.65 -18.09 11.58
N GLY A 102 16.79 -17.25 12.62
CA GLY A 102 18.00 -17.19 13.46
C GLY A 102 19.29 -16.85 12.70
N ASN A 103 19.20 -15.97 11.69
CA ASN A 103 20.31 -15.62 10.78
C ASN A 103 20.90 -16.79 9.98
N ASN A 104 20.19 -17.92 9.89
CA ASN A 104 20.60 -19.05 9.06
C ASN A 104 19.93 -18.98 7.68
N PRO A 105 20.67 -18.71 6.59
CA PRO A 105 20.09 -18.60 5.25
C PRO A 105 19.38 -19.88 4.79
N LYS A 106 19.86 -21.06 5.21
CA LYS A 106 19.22 -22.34 4.86
C LYS A 106 17.83 -22.46 5.46
N VAL A 107 17.63 -21.97 6.69
CA VAL A 107 16.31 -21.97 7.32
C VAL A 107 15.38 -21.00 6.59
N GLY A 108 15.88 -19.84 6.17
CA GLY A 108 15.12 -18.89 5.35
C GLY A 108 14.71 -19.46 3.99
N GLU A 109 15.62 -20.18 3.33
CA GLU A 109 15.36 -20.86 2.06
C GLU A 109 14.26 -21.93 2.21
N GLU A 110 14.39 -22.82 3.18
CA GLU A 110 13.38 -23.88 3.42
C GLU A 110 12.04 -23.29 3.87
N ALA A 111 12.03 -22.22 4.67
CA ALA A 111 10.82 -21.49 5.03
C ALA A 111 10.11 -20.91 3.79
N ALA A 112 10.87 -20.36 2.85
CA ALA A 112 10.31 -19.84 1.60
C ALA A 112 9.74 -20.96 0.72
N LYS A 113 10.41 -22.12 0.64
CA LYS A 113 9.90 -23.31 -0.07
C LYS A 113 8.61 -23.86 0.56
N GLU A 114 8.56 -23.96 1.89
CA GLU A 114 7.33 -24.36 2.62
C GLU A 114 6.14 -23.47 2.24
N SER A 115 6.39 -22.19 2.00
CA SER A 115 5.37 -21.17 1.72
C SER A 115 5.32 -20.75 0.25
N GLU A 116 5.82 -21.57 -0.68
CA GLU A 116 5.91 -21.23 -2.11
C GLU A 116 4.55 -20.83 -2.69
N ARG A 117 3.49 -21.56 -2.32
CA ARG A 117 2.13 -21.28 -2.78
C ARG A 117 1.63 -19.91 -2.31
N ASP A 118 1.81 -19.59 -1.02
CA ASP A 118 1.40 -18.30 -0.45
C ASP A 118 2.12 -17.13 -1.14
N ILE A 119 3.40 -17.32 -1.49
CA ILE A 119 4.21 -16.35 -2.24
C ILE A 119 3.68 -16.23 -3.67
N ARG A 120 3.46 -17.34 -4.38
CA ARG A 120 2.94 -17.36 -5.75
C ARG A 120 1.60 -16.63 -5.86
N ASP A 121 0.66 -16.95 -4.97
CA ASP A 121 -0.66 -16.33 -4.90
C ASP A 121 -0.60 -14.84 -4.50
N ALA A 122 0.53 -14.40 -3.92
CA ALA A 122 0.76 -13.00 -3.61
C ALA A 122 1.30 -12.19 -4.77
N LEU A 123 1.94 -12.84 -5.74
CA LEU A 123 2.55 -12.24 -6.93
C LEU A 123 1.66 -12.35 -8.17
N GLU A 124 0.54 -13.05 -8.08
CA GLU A 124 -0.38 -13.22 -9.19
C GLU A 124 -0.82 -11.87 -9.78
N GLY A 125 -0.67 -11.75 -11.10
CA GLY A 125 -1.04 -10.55 -11.86
C GLY A 125 -0.06 -9.39 -11.73
N ALA A 126 1.11 -9.55 -11.12
CA ALA A 126 2.18 -8.56 -11.20
C ALA A 126 2.81 -8.56 -12.61
N ASP A 127 3.06 -7.38 -13.15
CA ASP A 127 3.85 -7.20 -14.37
C ASP A 127 5.34 -7.06 -14.05
N MET A 128 5.66 -6.52 -12.86
CA MET A 128 7.01 -6.31 -12.34
C MET A 128 7.08 -6.57 -10.84
#